data_AF-A0A3N5X3I8-F1
#
_entry.id   AF-A0A3N5X3I8-F1
#
_cell.length_a   1.000
_cell.length_b   1.000
_cell.length_c   1.000
_cell.angle_alpha   90.00
_cell.angle_beta   90.00
_cell.angle_gamma   90.00
#
_symmetry.space_group_name_H-M   'P 1'
#
loop_
_entity.id
_entity.type
_entity.pdbx_description
1 polymer ?
#
loop_
_entity_poly.entity_id
_entity_poly.type
_entity_poly.pdbx_seq_one_letter_code
_entity_poly.pdbx_strand_id
1 'polypeptide(L)'
;MAIAVATSRQALADTYKTLGTWIGVATGDPGTAAAPANEATGGTPAYARKQTTWTSATGGVVNGTAVTVDVPTGTFTHILLASAASGSNMVDKADVTDVVMSAQGQIVVTPTYT
;
A
#
# COMPACT_ATOMS: atom_id res chain seq x y z
N MET A 1 13.75 8.21 -19.95
CA MET A 1 15.09 7.64 -19.70
C MET A 1 15.05 6.89 -18.39
N ALA A 2 15.35 5.60 -18.37
CA ALA A 2 15.51 4.87 -17.11
C ALA A 2 16.82 5.29 -16.42
N ILE A 3 16.84 5.33 -15.08
CA ILE A 3 18.02 5.71 -14.32
C ILE A 3 19.04 4.57 -14.41
N ALA A 4 20.16 4.80 -15.12
CA ALA A 4 21.17 3.76 -15.35
C ALA A 4 22.03 3.46 -14.10
N VAL A 5 22.28 4.47 -13.26
CA VAL A 5 23.18 4.37 -12.10
C VAL A 5 22.47 3.72 -10.91
N ALA A 6 22.98 2.57 -10.47
CA ALA A 6 22.35 1.77 -9.40
C ALA A 6 22.25 2.51 -8.07
N THR A 7 23.26 3.31 -7.70
CA THR A 7 23.24 4.12 -6.47
C THR A 7 22.19 5.22 -6.53
N SER A 8 21.98 5.85 -7.70
CA SER A 8 20.92 6.84 -7.90
C SER A 8 19.53 6.20 -7.81
N ARG A 9 19.32 5.01 -8.40
CA ARG A 9 18.06 4.26 -8.22
C ARG A 9 17.81 3.94 -6.75
N GLN A 10 18.84 3.45 -6.05
CA GLN A 10 18.69 3.10 -4.64
C GLN A 10 18.39 4.33 -3.78
N ALA A 11 19.03 5.48 -4.02
CA ALA A 11 18.76 6.71 -3.26
C ALA A 11 17.30 7.18 -3.39
N LEU A 12 16.70 7.02 -4.57
CA LEU A 12 15.28 7.34 -4.78
C LEU A 12 14.37 6.33 -4.09
N ALA A 13 14.67 5.03 -4.18
CA ALA A 13 13.93 3.99 -3.46
C ALA A 13 13.99 4.19 -1.95
N ASP A 14 15.16 4.56 -1.42
CA ASP A 14 15.37 4.86 -0.01
C ASP A 14 14.63 6.12 0.43
N THR A 15 14.45 7.09 -0.47
CA THR A 15 13.60 8.25 -0.23
C THR A 15 12.12 7.85 -0.22
N TYR A 16 11.68 7.02 -1.17
CA TYR A 16 10.29 6.58 -1.27
C TYR A 16 9.80 5.89 0.01
N LYS A 17 10.61 5.00 0.59
CA LYS A 17 10.24 4.31 1.84
C LYS A 17 10.08 5.24 3.05
N THR A 18 10.58 6.48 3.03
CA THR A 18 10.38 7.43 4.15
C THR A 18 9.06 8.18 4.04
N LEU A 19 8.40 8.14 2.86
CA LEU A 19 7.16 8.87 2.62
C LEU A 19 5.96 8.26 3.36
N GLY A 20 5.95 6.94 3.57
CA GLY A 20 4.87 6.26 4.28
C GLY A 20 5.18 4.83 4.68
N THR A 21 4.51 4.36 5.74
CA THR A 21 4.65 2.99 6.28
C THR A 21 3.30 2.32 6.53
N TRP A 22 2.19 2.92 6.10
CA TRP A 22 0.84 2.41 6.34
C TRP A 22 0.23 1.89 5.06
N ILE A 23 -0.21 0.64 5.08
CA ILE A 23 -0.80 -0.05 3.94
C ILE A 23 -2.30 -0.13 4.14
N GLY A 24 -3.06 0.33 3.14
CA GLY A 24 -4.50 0.20 3.08
C GLY A 24 -4.97 -0.53 1.83
N VAL A 25 -6.27 -0.76 1.73
CA VAL A 25 -6.90 -1.33 0.51
C VAL A 25 -8.09 -0.50 0.09
N ALA A 26 -8.40 -0.50 -1.20
CA ALA A 26 -9.52 0.23 -1.76
C ALA A 26 -10.36 -0.63 -2.70
N THR A 27 -11.65 -0.33 -2.77
CA THR A 27 -12.65 -1.05 -3.57
C THR A 27 -12.79 -0.52 -5.00
N GLY A 28 -12.01 0.51 -5.33
CA GLY A 28 -11.93 1.17 -6.62
C GLY A 28 -10.70 2.07 -6.65
N ASP A 29 -10.49 2.79 -7.75
CA ASP A 29 -9.34 3.70 -7.88
C ASP A 29 -9.35 4.77 -6.77
N PRO A 30 -8.30 4.86 -5.94
CA PRO A 30 -8.14 5.90 -4.92
C PRO A 30 -7.91 7.32 -5.44
N GLY A 31 -7.54 7.47 -6.72
CA GLY A 31 -7.09 8.72 -7.30
C GLY A 31 -5.65 9.08 -6.91
N THR A 32 -5.29 10.35 -7.02
CA THR A 32 -3.94 10.86 -6.74
C THR A 32 -3.92 11.95 -5.66
N ALA A 33 -5.04 12.20 -4.99
CA ALA A 33 -5.13 13.16 -3.90
C ALA A 33 -4.72 12.51 -2.57
N ALA A 34 -4.28 13.32 -1.60
CA ALA A 34 -3.93 12.79 -0.27
C ALA A 34 -5.12 12.14 0.45
N ALA A 35 -6.35 12.53 0.12
CA ALA A 35 -7.56 11.84 0.57
C ALA A 35 -7.90 10.71 -0.42
N PRO A 36 -7.68 9.43 -0.07
CA PRO A 36 -7.98 8.33 -0.98
C PRO A 36 -9.49 8.19 -1.17
N ALA A 37 -9.94 8.19 -2.42
CA ALA A 37 -11.28 7.71 -2.74
C ALA A 37 -11.37 6.19 -2.51
N ASN A 38 -12.58 5.67 -2.28
CA ASN A 38 -12.85 4.23 -2.26
C ASN A 38 -12.01 3.39 -1.27
N GLU A 39 -11.33 4.01 -0.29
CA GLU A 39 -10.66 3.26 0.77
C GLU A 39 -11.69 2.42 1.53
N ALA A 40 -11.32 1.16 1.82
CA ALA A 40 -12.19 0.23 2.50
C ALA A 40 -12.67 0.77 3.85
N THR A 41 -13.86 0.37 4.28
CA THR A 41 -14.43 0.72 5.58
C THR A 41 -15.29 -0.43 6.12
N GLY A 42 -15.56 -0.43 7.42
CA GLY A 42 -16.44 -1.43 8.05
C GLY A 42 -15.77 -2.79 8.28
N GLY A 43 -16.57 -3.85 8.41
CA GLY A 43 -16.12 -5.19 8.76
C GLY A 43 -16.13 -5.50 10.26
N THR A 44 -15.85 -6.75 10.61
CA THR A 44 -15.68 -7.21 12.00
C THR A 44 -14.69 -8.39 12.02
N PRO A 45 -13.40 -8.18 12.37
CA PRO A 45 -12.79 -6.93 12.82
C PRO A 45 -12.89 -5.79 11.79
N ALA A 46 -13.03 -4.56 12.28
CA ALA A 46 -13.11 -3.40 11.41
C ALA A 46 -11.80 -3.21 10.62
N TYR A 47 -11.92 -2.86 9.35
CA TYR A 47 -10.80 -2.48 8.51
C TYR A 47 -10.00 -1.34 9.15
N ALA A 48 -8.68 -1.50 9.13
CA ALA A 48 -7.73 -0.47 9.48
C ALA A 48 -6.46 -0.67 8.65
N ARG A 49 -5.78 0.43 8.30
CA ARG A 49 -4.46 0.38 7.68
C ARG A 49 -3.49 -0.36 8.59
N LYS A 50 -2.57 -1.11 8.00
CA LYS A 50 -1.58 -1.91 8.73
C LYS A 50 -0.18 -1.40 8.45
N GLN A 51 0.64 -1.31 9.49
CA GLN A 51 1.99 -0.77 9.35
C GLN A 51 2.93 -1.83 8.76
N THR A 52 3.67 -1.46 7.72
CA THR A 52 4.77 -2.24 7.16
C THR A 52 6.12 -1.66 7.60
N THR A 53 7.15 -2.49 7.66
CA THR A 53 8.53 -2.04 7.85
C THR A 53 9.31 -2.18 6.54
N TRP A 54 9.89 -1.07 6.05
CA TRP A 54 10.69 -1.07 4.82
C TRP A 54 12.16 -1.42 5.08
N THR A 55 12.68 -2.36 4.28
CA THR A 55 14.09 -2.76 4.24
C THR A 55 14.67 -2.42 2.88
N SER A 56 15.80 -1.70 2.85
CA SER A 56 16.53 -1.44 1.62
C SER A 56 17.16 -2.72 1.08
N ALA A 57 16.96 -2.97 -0.21
CA ALA A 57 17.70 -3.98 -0.95
C ALA A 57 18.78 -3.28 -1.79
N THR A 58 18.94 -3.67 -3.06
CA THR A 58 19.92 -3.07 -3.96
C THR A 58 19.27 -2.70 -5.29
N GLY A 59 19.88 -1.74 -5.98
CA GLY A 59 19.54 -1.43 -7.37
C GLY A 59 18.23 -0.68 -7.58
N GLY A 60 17.65 -0.08 -6.54
CA GLY A 60 16.35 0.63 -6.61
C GLY A 60 15.21 -0.10 -5.90
N VAL A 61 15.51 -1.17 -5.16
CA VAL A 61 14.48 -1.99 -4.52
C VAL A 61 14.40 -1.69 -3.03
N VAL A 62 13.18 -1.55 -2.52
CA VAL A 62 12.85 -1.57 -1.08
C VAL A 62 11.69 -2.53 -0.85
N ASN A 63 11.82 -3.39 0.15
CA ASN A 63 10.83 -4.42 0.48
C ASN A 63 10.15 -4.10 1.81
N GLY A 64 8.83 -4.14 1.83
CA GLY A 64 8.05 -4.04 3.05
C GLY A 64 7.78 -5.42 3.64
N THR A 65 7.60 -5.47 4.96
CA THR A 65 7.08 -6.67 5.63
C THR A 65 5.64 -6.95 5.19
N ALA A 66 5.26 -8.22 5.14
CA ALA A 66 3.89 -8.62 4.92
C ALA A 66 2.98 -8.05 6.02
N VAL A 67 1.80 -7.57 5.61
CA VAL A 67 0.76 -7.08 6.52
C VAL A 67 -0.56 -7.76 6.21
N THR A 68 -1.31 -8.09 7.26
CA THR A 68 -2.63 -8.74 7.15
C THR A 68 -3.72 -7.72 7.44
N VAL A 69 -4.51 -7.40 6.42
CA VAL A 69 -5.57 -6.40 6.46
C VAL A 69 -6.92 -7.09 6.57
N ASP A 70 -7.66 -6.82 7.65
CA ASP A 70 -9.03 -7.31 7.83
C ASP A 70 -9.98 -6.51 6.93
N VAL A 71 -10.84 -7.20 6.18
CA VAL A 71 -11.72 -6.58 5.19
C VAL A 71 -13.13 -7.18 5.22
N PRO A 72 -14.18 -6.36 5.01
CA PRO A 72 -15.54 -6.87 4.84
C PRO A 72 -15.71 -7.57 3.48
N THR A 73 -16.93 -8.02 3.22
CA THR A 73 -17.37 -8.39 1.87
C THR A 73 -17.16 -7.25 0.89
N GLY A 74 -16.62 -7.55 -0.29
CA GLY A 74 -16.36 -6.54 -1.30
C GLY A 74 -15.41 -7.02 -2.39
N THR A 75 -15.16 -6.17 -3.37
CA THR A 75 -14.09 -6.36 -4.36
C THR A 75 -13.03 -5.31 -4.09
N PHE A 76 -11.79 -5.73 -3.88
CA PHE A 76 -10.65 -4.87 -3.58
C PHE A 76 -9.71 -4.86 -4.78
N THR A 77 -9.52 -3.69 -5.36
CA THR A 77 -8.84 -3.51 -6.65
C THR A 77 -7.50 -2.80 -6.49
N HIS A 78 -7.31 -2.07 -5.38
CA HIS A 78 -6.12 -1.26 -5.16
C HIS A 78 -5.56 -1.42 -3.75
N ILE A 79 -4.24 -1.23 -3.65
CA ILE A 79 -3.50 -1.06 -2.40
C ILE A 79 -3.09 0.40 -2.26
N LEU A 80 -3.09 0.90 -1.04
CA LEU A 80 -2.73 2.27 -0.67
C LEU A 80 -1.42 2.27 0.12
N LEU A 81 -0.54 3.23 -0.14
CA LEU A 81 0.51 3.63 0.79
C LEU A 81 0.13 4.96 1.44
N ALA A 82 0.23 5.07 2.75
CA ALA A 82 -0.07 6.27 3.51
C ALA A 82 1.00 6.58 4.56
N SER A 83 1.08 7.86 4.96
CA SER A 83 2.04 8.31 5.97
C SER A 83 1.56 8.16 7.41
N ALA A 84 0.25 7.92 7.65
CA ALA A 84 -0.28 7.56 8.97
C ALA A 84 -1.43 6.53 8.88
N ALA A 85 -1.85 6.02 10.05
CA ALA A 85 -2.85 4.96 10.19
C ALA A 85 -4.26 5.34 9.68
N SER A 86 -4.56 6.63 9.59
CA SER A 86 -5.82 7.17 9.10
C SER A 86 -5.65 8.61 8.61
N GLY A 87 -6.68 9.15 7.97
CA GLY A 87 -6.73 10.54 7.48
C GLY A 87 -6.30 10.71 6.02
N SER A 88 -6.27 11.98 5.59
CA SER A 88 -5.94 12.40 4.22
C SER A 88 -4.43 12.52 4.04
N ASN A 89 -3.76 11.38 3.95
CA ASN A 89 -2.30 11.26 3.88
C ASN A 89 -1.84 10.07 3.01
N MET A 90 -2.63 9.74 1.99
CA MET A 90 -2.19 8.83 0.93
C MET A 90 -0.96 9.42 0.25
N VAL A 91 0.04 8.57 0.08
CA VAL A 91 1.33 8.85 -0.57
C VAL A 91 1.29 8.31 -2.00
N ASP A 92 0.81 7.07 -2.17
CA ASP A 92 0.77 6.39 -3.45
C ASP A 92 -0.29 5.28 -3.45
N LYS A 93 -0.54 4.70 -4.63
CA LYS A 93 -1.44 3.57 -4.84
C LYS A 93 -0.86 2.57 -5.84
N ALA A 94 -1.32 1.33 -5.78
CA ALA A 94 -1.06 0.32 -6.79
C ALA A 94 -2.34 -0.42 -7.15
N ASP A 95 -2.59 -0.61 -8.44
CA ASP A 95 -3.61 -1.52 -8.94
C ASP A 95 -3.14 -2.97 -8.72
N VAL A 96 -4.06 -3.85 -8.35
CA VAL A 96 -3.78 -5.27 -8.10
C VAL A 96 -4.84 -6.13 -8.76
N THR A 97 -4.53 -7.40 -8.98
CA THR A 97 -5.56 -8.37 -9.37
C THR A 97 -6.69 -8.33 -8.35
N ASP A 98 -7.91 -8.06 -8.84
CA ASP A 98 -9.11 -7.93 -8.02
C ASP A 98 -9.27 -9.09 -7.03
N VAL A 99 -9.37 -8.73 -5.76
CA VAL A 99 -9.63 -9.67 -4.67
C VAL A 99 -11.11 -9.59 -4.31
N VAL A 100 -11.87 -10.63 -4.65
CA VAL A 100 -13.29 -10.73 -4.31
C VAL A 100 -13.46 -11.47 -2.99
N MET A 101 -14.08 -10.81 -2.01
CA MET A 101 -14.41 -11.36 -0.70
C MET A 101 -15.91 -11.54 -0.58
N SER A 102 -16.36 -12.80 -0.54
CA SER A 102 -17.79 -13.17 -0.38
C SER A 102 -18.25 -13.17 1.08
N ALA A 103 -17.33 -13.04 2.03
CA ALA A 103 -17.56 -12.89 3.46
C ALA A 103 -16.44 -12.02 4.06
N GLN A 104 -16.55 -11.67 5.35
CA GLN A 104 -15.41 -11.10 6.09
C GLN A 104 -14.17 -11.97 5.91
N GLY A 105 -13.03 -11.34 5.65
CA GLY A 105 -11.79 -12.04 5.40
C GLY A 105 -10.57 -11.18 5.68
N GLN A 106 -9.45 -11.64 5.16
CA GLN A 106 -8.15 -10.98 5.28
C GLN A 106 -7.44 -10.96 3.93
N ILE A 107 -6.78 -9.84 3.64
CA ILE A 107 -5.87 -9.70 2.51
C ILE A 107 -4.46 -9.58 3.07
N VAL A 108 -3.55 -10.45 2.61
CA VAL A 108 -2.14 -10.35 2.92
C VAL A 108 -1.46 -9.53 1.84
N VAL A 109 -0.82 -8.44 2.23
CA VAL A 109 -0.12 -7.52 1.32
C VAL A 109 1.35 -7.53 1.67
N THR A 110 2.21 -7.80 0.68
CA THR A 110 3.66 -7.71 0.81
C THR A 110 4.16 -6.63 -0.16
N PRO A 111 4.27 -5.36 0.30
CA PRO A 111 4.54 -4.26 -0.62
C PRO A 111 6.02 -4.21 -1.00
N THR A 112 6.30 -3.87 -2.25
CA THR A 112 7.66 -3.67 -2.77
C THR A 112 7.66 -2.45 -3.70
N TYR A 113 8.75 -1.67 -3.68
CA TYR A 113 9.06 -0.68 -4.70
C TYR A 113 10.31 -1.12 -5.46
N THR A 114 10.30 -0.97 -6.79
CA THR A 114 11.37 -1.42 -7.70
C THR A 114 11.60 -0.45 -8.84
#